data_AF-A0A949CNV9-F1
#
_entry.id   AF-A0A949CNV9-F1
#
_cell.length_a   1.000
_cell.length_b   1.000
_cell.length_c   1.000
_cell.angle_alpha   90.00
_cell.angle_beta   90.00
_cell.angle_gamma   90.00
#
_symmetry.space_group_name_H-M   'P 1'
#
loop_
_entity.id
_entity.type
_entity.pdbx_description
1 polymer ?
#
loop_
_entity_poly.entity_id
_entity_poly.type
_entity_poly.pdbx_seq_one_letter_code
_entity_poly.pdbx_strand_id
1 'polypeptide(L)'
;AKNAEFLVSEIPEGEHSSNAGHDSDNCPFCRAREAKAPTVIVRLLDPKGTAYPRSAEKLLGLKKGQHILVRGRGTFDQENNFFSIEASGLSLVK
;
A
#
# COMPACT_ATOMS: atom_id res chain seq x y z
N ALA A 1 -10.92 -9.43 2.71
CA ALA A 1 -10.47 -9.96 1.40
C ALA A 1 -10.27 -11.47 1.49
N LYS A 2 -10.68 -12.24 0.46
CA LYS A 2 -10.42 -13.70 0.36
C LYS A 2 -9.02 -14.02 -0.20
N ASN A 3 -8.30 -13.01 -0.71
CA ASN A 3 -6.95 -13.11 -1.28
C ASN A 3 -5.96 -12.25 -0.48
N ALA A 4 -4.67 -12.58 -0.57
CA ALA A 4 -3.56 -11.84 0.05
C ALA A 4 -3.18 -10.59 -0.76
N GLU A 5 -4.11 -9.64 -0.83
CA GLU A 5 -3.94 -8.37 -1.55
C GLU A 5 -4.14 -7.21 -0.58
N PHE A 6 -3.36 -6.15 -0.75
CA PHE A 6 -3.53 -4.90 0.00
C PHE A 6 -3.22 -3.69 -0.86
N LEU A 7 -3.84 -2.57 -0.50
CA LEU A 7 -3.63 -1.28 -1.14
C LEU A 7 -2.55 -0.50 -0.39
N VAL A 8 -1.66 0.13 -1.14
CA VAL A 8 -0.71 1.11 -0.64
C VAL A 8 -1.05 2.43 -1.31
N SER A 9 -1.40 3.42 -0.49
CA SER A 9 -1.53 4.81 -0.91
C SER A 9 -0.28 5.58 -0.50
N GLU A 10 0.04 6.63 -1.25
CA GLU A 10 1.02 7.62 -0.82
C GLU A 10 0.58 8.20 0.53
N ILE A 11 1.49 8.27 1.51
CA ILE A 11 1.27 9.08 2.71
C ILE A 11 1.64 10.51 2.32
N PRO A 12 0.69 11.46 2.29
CA PRO A 12 1.01 12.82 1.88
C PRO A 12 1.95 13.49 2.89
N GLU A 13 3.24 13.58 2.54
CA GLU A 13 4.18 14.43 3.27
C GLU A 13 3.96 15.90 2.89
N GLY A 14 3.83 16.77 3.90
CA GLY A 14 3.74 18.21 3.72
C GLY A 14 4.28 18.94 4.95
N GLU A 15 4.77 20.17 4.79
CA GLU A 15 5.41 20.94 5.88
C GLU A 15 4.54 21.14 7.13
N HIS A 16 3.23 20.87 7.05
CA HIS A 16 2.29 20.97 8.17
C HIS A 16 1.81 19.61 8.71
N SER A 17 2.17 18.50 8.06
CA SER A 17 1.75 17.15 8.50
C SER A 17 2.46 16.69 9.77
N SER A 18 3.55 17.36 10.15
CA SER A 18 4.36 17.10 11.36
C SER A 18 3.93 17.92 12.58
N ASN A 19 2.89 18.77 12.45
CA ASN A 19 2.41 19.58 13.57
C ASN A 19 1.66 18.72 14.59
N ALA A 20 1.94 18.93 15.88
CA ALA A 20 1.42 18.12 16.99
C ALA A 20 -0.13 18.07 17.12
N GLY A 21 -0.87 18.90 16.37
CA GLY A 21 -2.33 18.93 16.33
C GLY A 21 -2.94 18.59 14.97
N HIS A 22 -2.16 18.06 14.03
CA HIS A 22 -2.65 17.70 12.70
C HIS A 22 -3.32 16.32 12.69
N ASP A 23 -4.58 16.27 12.28
CA ASP A 23 -5.30 15.03 11.98
C ASP A 23 -5.35 14.83 10.46
N SER A 24 -4.47 13.96 9.96
CA SER A 24 -4.39 13.64 8.54
C SER A 24 -5.68 13.03 7.98
N ASP A 25 -6.41 12.27 8.80
CA ASP A 25 -7.63 11.56 8.38
C ASP A 25 -8.81 12.54 8.22
N ASN A 26 -8.77 13.70 8.88
CA ASN A 26 -9.78 14.76 8.79
C ASN A 26 -9.35 16.01 8.02
N CYS A 27 -8.12 16.05 7.50
CA CYS A 27 -7.64 17.19 6.72
C CYS A 27 -8.22 17.18 5.29
N PRO A 28 -8.94 18.24 4.85
CA PRO A 28 -9.50 18.31 3.51
C PRO A 28 -8.42 18.35 2.41
N PHE A 29 -7.24 18.89 2.71
CA PHE A 29 -6.11 18.92 1.76
C PHE A 29 -5.47 17.53 1.59
N CYS A 30 -5.30 16.78 2.68
CA CYS A 30 -4.79 15.41 2.63
C CYS A 30 -5.75 14.50 1.86
N ARG A 31 -7.06 14.56 2.16
CA ARG A 31 -8.07 13.78 1.42
C ARG A 31 -8.10 14.10 -0.07
N ALA A 32 -8.01 15.37 -0.45
CA ALA A 32 -7.99 15.78 -1.85
C ALA A 32 -6.72 15.30 -2.58
N ARG A 33 -5.58 15.22 -1.88
CA ARG A 33 -4.33 14.67 -2.41
C ARG A 33 -4.38 13.15 -2.52
N GLU A 34 -4.86 12.45 -1.49
CA GLU A 34 -5.08 11.00 -1.51
C GLU A 34 -6.02 10.56 -2.62
N ALA A 35 -7.09 11.31 -2.88
CA ALA A 35 -8.01 11.04 -3.99
C ALA A 35 -7.35 11.10 -5.38
N LYS A 36 -6.19 11.76 -5.49
CA LYS A 36 -5.37 11.85 -6.71
C LYS A 36 -4.09 11.03 -6.63
N ALA A 37 -3.83 10.38 -5.49
CA ALA A 37 -2.60 9.65 -5.28
C ALA A 37 -2.58 8.40 -6.18
N PRO A 38 -1.43 8.06 -6.77
CA PRO A 38 -1.27 6.79 -7.46
C PRO A 38 -1.61 5.65 -6.49
N THR A 39 -2.57 4.81 -6.87
CA THR A 39 -2.93 3.65 -6.06
C THR A 39 -2.02 2.50 -6.42
N VAL A 40 -1.36 1.91 -5.42
CA VAL A 40 -0.54 0.70 -5.62
C VAL A 40 -1.28 -0.50 -5.07
N ILE A 41 -1.50 -1.51 -5.91
CA ILE A 41 -2.10 -2.79 -5.52
C ILE A 41 -0.97 -3.81 -5.38
N VAL A 42 -0.76 -4.30 -4.15
CA VAL A 42 0.24 -5.35 -3.90
C VAL A 42 -0.47 -6.70 -3.77
N ARG A 43 -0.07 -7.65 -4.61
CA ARG A 43 -0.56 -9.04 -4.61
C ARG A 43 0.55 -9.97 -4.14
N LEU A 44 0.30 -10.72 -3.07
CA LEU A 44 1.24 -11.72 -2.57
C LEU A 44 0.97 -13.05 -3.26
N LEU A 45 1.95 -13.51 -4.04
CA LEU A 45 1.89 -14.77 -4.77
C LEU A 45 2.79 -15.81 -4.11
N ASP A 46 2.36 -17.07 -4.18
CA ASP A 46 3.21 -18.21 -3.86
C ASP A 46 4.26 -18.45 -4.97
N PRO A 47 5.22 -19.38 -4.78
CA PRO A 47 6.23 -19.67 -5.80
C PRO A 47 5.67 -20.19 -7.14
N LYS A 48 4.39 -20.57 -7.19
CA LYS A 48 3.69 -21.04 -8.39
C LYS A 48 2.87 -19.91 -9.05
N GLY A 49 2.95 -18.68 -8.55
CA GLY A 49 2.20 -17.53 -9.06
C GLY A 49 0.74 -17.46 -8.59
N THR A 50 0.36 -18.27 -7.59
CA THR A 50 -1.02 -18.31 -7.06
C THR A 50 -1.14 -17.38 -5.85
N ALA A 51 -2.20 -16.58 -5.79
CA ALA A 51 -2.43 -15.70 -4.65
C ALA A 51 -2.67 -16.51 -3.36
N TYR A 52 -2.08 -16.08 -2.23
CA TYR A 52 -2.31 -16.75 -0.96
C TYR A 52 -3.79 -16.61 -0.51
N PRO A 53 -4.45 -17.70 -0.07
CA PRO A 53 -5.87 -17.69 0.32
C PRO A 53 -6.07 -17.21 1.77
N ARG A 54 -5.34 -16.16 2.19
CA ARG A 54 -5.48 -15.51 3.51
C ARG A 54 -5.25 -14.01 3.36
N SER A 55 -5.88 -13.20 4.20
CA SER A 55 -5.64 -11.75 4.17
C SER A 55 -4.18 -11.43 4.50
N ALA A 56 -3.61 -10.44 3.82
CA ALA A 56 -2.21 -10.05 3.99
C ALA A 56 -1.88 -9.63 5.44
N GLU A 57 -2.79 -8.94 6.13
CA GLU A 57 -2.67 -8.64 7.57
C GLU A 57 -2.44 -9.89 8.42
N LYS A 58 -3.22 -10.96 8.19
CA LYS A 58 -3.11 -12.20 8.97
C LYS A 58 -1.90 -13.02 8.56
N LEU A 59 -1.47 -12.90 7.31
CA LEU A 59 -0.36 -13.67 6.76
C LEU A 59 1.00 -13.06 7.14
N LEU A 60 1.08 -11.73 7.20
CA LEU A 60 2.32 -10.98 7.40
C LEU A 60 2.39 -10.21 8.73
N GLY A 61 1.28 -10.13 9.47
CA GLY A 61 1.22 -9.37 10.74
C GLY A 61 1.36 -7.85 10.56
N LEU A 62 1.03 -7.35 9.36
CA LEU A 62 1.16 -5.92 9.04
C LEU A 62 0.20 -5.07 9.87
N LYS A 63 0.64 -3.88 10.25
CA LYS A 63 -0.15 -2.86 10.96
C LYS A 63 -0.11 -1.54 10.20
N LYS A 64 -1.17 -0.72 10.33
CA LYS A 64 -1.20 0.66 9.81
C LYS A 64 0.03 1.42 10.33
N GLY A 65 0.67 2.20 9.47
CA GLY A 65 1.83 3.04 9.82
C GLY A 65 3.19 2.33 9.79
N GLN A 66 3.26 1.05 9.40
CA GLN A 66 4.54 0.37 9.23
C GLN A 66 5.15 0.66 7.85
N HIS A 67 6.46 0.92 7.83
CA HIS A 67 7.22 0.95 6.60
C HIS A 67 7.61 -0.46 6.18
N ILE A 68 7.38 -0.78 4.90
CA ILE A 68 7.69 -2.07 4.31
C ILE A 68 8.48 -1.89 3.02
N LEU A 69 9.32 -2.87 2.73
CA LEU A 69 9.98 -3.02 1.45
C LEU A 69 9.37 -4.20 0.73
N VAL A 70 8.87 -3.96 -0.49
CA VAL A 70 8.25 -4.98 -1.34
C VAL A 70 9.15 -5.22 -2.54
N ARG A 71 9.44 -6.49 -2.82
CA ARG A 71 10.15 -6.93 -4.03
C ARG A 71 9.22 -7.75 -4.89
N GLY A 72 9.15 -7.42 -6.18
CA GLY A 72 8.25 -8.09 -7.10
C GLY A 72 8.36 -7.57 -8.53
N ARG A 73 7.44 -8.03 -9.37
CA ARG A 73 7.25 -7.48 -10.72
C ARG A 73 6.16 -6.41 -10.66
N GLY A 74 6.48 -5.21 -11.12
CA GLY A 74 5.54 -4.09 -11.18
C GLY A 74 4.99 -3.88 -12.59
N THR A 75 3.70 -3.61 -12.69
CA THR A 75 3.02 -3.26 -13.94
C THR A 75 2.17 -2.01 -13.71
N PHE A 76 2.41 -0.96 -14.49
CA PHE A 76 1.61 0.26 -14.47
C PHE A 76 0.46 0.16 -15.46
N ASP A 77 -0.76 0.30 -14.96
CA ASP A 77 -1.97 0.46 -15.79
C ASP A 77 -2.22 1.96 -15.98
N GLN A 78 -1.94 2.46 -17.19
CA GLN A 78 -2.13 3.87 -17.54
C GLN A 78 -3.60 4.27 -17.62
N GLU A 79 -4.49 3.36 -18.00
CA GLU A 79 -5.92 3.66 -18.19
C GLU A 79 -6.61 3.88 -16.84
N ASN A 80 -6.26 3.05 -15.86
CA ASN A 80 -6.87 3.08 -14.54
C ASN A 80 -6.01 3.78 -13.47
N ASN A 81 -4.83 4.29 -13.85
CA ASN A 81 -3.88 4.99 -12.98
C ASN A 81 -3.54 4.23 -11.68
N PHE A 82 -3.37 2.92 -11.77
CA PHE A 82 -2.88 2.11 -10.66
C PHE A 82 -1.63 1.32 -11.04
N PHE A 83 -0.77 1.12 -10.05
CA PHE A 83 0.42 0.31 -10.19
C PHE A 83 0.17 -1.03 -9.48
N SER A 84 0.29 -2.14 -10.19
CA SER A 84 0.16 -3.47 -9.61
C SER A 84 1.53 -4.09 -9.36
N ILE A 85 1.71 -4.75 -8.21
CA ILE A 85 2.93 -5.46 -7.88
C ILE A 85 2.59 -6.91 -7.57
N GLU A 86 3.15 -7.82 -8.36
CA GLU A 86 3.24 -9.25 -8.04
C GLU A 86 4.44 -9.44 -7.12
N ALA A 87 4.20 -9.44 -5.81
CA ALA A 87 5.24 -9.50 -4.81
C ALA A 87 5.77 -10.94 -4.65
N SER A 88 7.08 -11.08 -4.81
CA SER A 88 7.84 -12.30 -4.52
C SER A 88 8.57 -12.25 -3.18
N GLY A 89 8.60 -11.08 -2.53
CA GLY A 89 9.15 -10.91 -1.19
C GLY A 89 8.69 -9.62 -0.53
N LEU A 90 8.63 -9.63 0.80
CA LEU A 90 8.28 -8.50 1.63
C LEU A 90 9.11 -8.52 2.91
N SER A 91 9.61 -7.36 3.33
CA SER A 91 10.31 -7.17 4.60
C SER A 91 9.86 -5.89 5.30
N LEU A 92 9.88 -5.89 6.64
CA LEU A 92 9.67 -4.67 7.42
C LEU A 92 10.93 -3.81 7.37
N VAL A 93 10.75 -2.50 7.18
CA VAL A 93 11.82 -1.52 7.33
C VAL A 93 11.82 -1.08 8.80
N LYS A 94 12.96 -1.24 9.46
CA LYS A 94 13.17 -0.77 10.84
C LYS A 94 13.61 0.68 10.85
#